data_AF-X1IXI4-F1
#
_entry.id   AF-X1IXI4-F1
#
_cell.length_a   1.000
_cell.length_b   1.000
_cell.length_c   1.000
_cell.angle_alpha   90.00
_cell.angle_beta   90.00
_cell.angle_gamma   90.00
#
_symmetry.space_group_name_H-M   'P 1'
#
loop_
_entity.id
_entity.type
_entity.pdbx_description
1 polymer ?
#
loop_
_entity_poly.entity_id
_entity_poly.type
_entity_poly.pdbx_seq_one_letter_code
_entity_poly.pdbx_strand_id
1 'polypeptide(L)'
;MSEKNILKELEDIVGKDFASNRSEDLYIYSQDPGASIPRPADFVVMPNTSKEVQDIMKLANREKVPIVPMGGGLTLSGLVIPVKGG
;
A
#
# COMPACT_ATOMS: atom_id res chain seq x y z
N MET A 1 12.21 -11.68 1.89
CA MET A 1 12.73 -11.09 0.63
C MET A 1 13.37 -9.73 0.94
N SER A 2 14.09 -9.07 0.02
CA SER A 2 14.39 -7.63 0.18
C SER A 2 13.21 -6.78 -0.32
N GLU A 3 13.04 -5.55 0.18
CA GLU A 3 11.96 -4.63 -0.26
C GLU A 3 11.94 -4.42 -1.78
N LYS A 4 13.12 -4.32 -2.41
CA LYS A 4 13.26 -4.20 -3.86
C LYS A 4 12.65 -5.37 -4.63
N ASN A 5 12.64 -6.56 -4.04
CA ASN A 5 12.05 -7.74 -4.66
C ASN A 5 10.52 -7.72 -4.51
N ILE A 6 9.99 -7.18 -3.41
CA ILE A 6 8.54 -7.08 -3.17
C ILE A 6 7.92 -6.05 -4.12
N LEU A 7 8.55 -4.87 -4.28
CA LEU A 7 8.08 -3.86 -5.23
C LEU A 7 7.96 -4.45 -6.64
N LYS A 8 8.99 -5.19 -7.08
CA LYS A 8 8.98 -5.81 -8.41
C LYS A 8 7.83 -6.79 -8.58
N GLU A 9 7.55 -7.63 -7.58
CA GLU A 9 6.40 -8.55 -7.64
C GLU A 9 5.06 -7.79 -7.66
N LEU A 10 4.96 -6.67 -6.95
CA LEU A 10 3.78 -5.80 -7.02
C LEU A 10 3.62 -5.18 -8.43
N GLU A 11 4.71 -4.66 -9.00
CA GLU A 11 4.74 -4.16 -10.39
C GLU A 11 4.37 -5.24 -11.40
N ASP A 12 4.79 -6.49 -11.19
CA ASP A 12 4.43 -7.62 -12.06
C ASP A 12 2.93 -7.97 -11.96
N ILE A 13 2.27 -7.67 -10.82
CA ILE A 13 0.84 -7.90 -10.62
C ILE A 13 0.01 -6.77 -11.25
N VAL A 14 0.29 -5.50 -10.91
CA VAL A 14 -0.57 -4.36 -11.30
C VAL A 14 -0.01 -3.48 -12.41
N GLY A 15 1.24 -3.68 -12.81
CA GLY A 15 1.98 -2.81 -13.73
C GLY A 15 2.79 -1.75 -12.98
N LYS A 16 3.87 -1.29 -13.61
CA LYS A 16 4.84 -0.35 -13.02
C LYS A 16 4.26 1.01 -12.63
N ASP A 17 3.25 1.47 -13.34
CA ASP A 17 2.61 2.76 -13.07
C ASP A 17 1.64 2.70 -11.86
N PHE A 18 1.34 1.49 -11.37
CA PHE A 18 0.34 1.25 -10.33
C PHE A 18 0.93 0.66 -9.04
N ALA A 19 2.26 0.54 -8.94
CA ALA A 19 2.96 0.19 -7.72
C ALA A 19 4.13 1.16 -7.50
N SER A 20 4.27 1.68 -6.27
CA SER A 20 5.32 2.66 -5.96
C SER A 20 5.86 2.50 -4.54
N ASN A 21 7.14 2.80 -4.37
CA ASN A 21 7.78 3.06 -3.07
C ASN A 21 8.50 4.42 -3.06
N ARG A 22 8.10 5.35 -3.93
CA ARG A 22 8.67 6.69 -3.98
C ARG A 22 8.21 7.49 -2.77
N SER A 23 9.12 8.27 -2.19
CA SER A 23 8.85 9.06 -0.98
C SER A 23 7.62 9.96 -1.08
N GLU A 24 7.36 10.50 -2.27
CA GLU A 24 6.28 11.43 -2.56
C GLU A 24 4.93 10.71 -2.53
N ASP A 25 4.87 9.52 -3.11
CA ASP A 25 3.68 8.67 -3.09
C ASP A 25 3.43 8.18 -1.66
N LEU A 26 4.45 7.61 -1.00
CA LEU A 26 4.34 7.13 0.38
C LEU A 26 3.88 8.24 1.34
N TYR A 27 4.33 9.48 1.16
CA TYR A 27 3.88 10.61 1.98
C TYR A 27 2.37 10.90 1.82
N ILE A 28 1.83 10.83 0.60
CA ILE A 28 0.41 11.05 0.35
C ILE A 28 -0.44 9.99 1.06
N TYR A 29 -0.01 8.73 0.99
CA TYR A 29 -0.75 7.60 1.55
C TYR A 29 -0.42 7.29 3.03
N SER A 30 0.49 8.05 3.64
CA SER A 30 0.85 7.93 5.07
C SER A 30 -0.17 8.54 6.04
N GLN A 31 -1.15 9.29 5.52
CA GLN A 31 -2.04 10.15 6.30
C GLN A 31 -3.46 10.17 5.73
N ASP A 32 -4.41 10.65 6.54
CA ASP A 32 -5.75 11.03 6.11
C ASP A 32 -5.99 12.52 6.40
N PRO A 33 -7.06 13.15 5.87
CA PRO A 33 -7.37 14.56 6.14
C PRO A 33 -7.76 14.87 7.60
N GLY A 34 -7.78 13.87 8.48
CA GLY A 34 -8.07 14.02 9.90
C GLY A 34 -6.86 14.49 10.71
N ALA A 35 -6.98 14.40 12.04
CA ALA A 35 -5.93 14.79 12.99
C ALA A 35 -5.06 13.60 13.45
N SER A 36 -5.16 12.46 12.78
CA SER A 36 -4.40 11.26 13.13
C SER A 36 -2.91 11.45 12.83
N ILE A 37 -2.04 10.89 13.66
CA ILE A 37 -0.59 10.97 13.46
C ILE A 37 -0.22 10.13 12.22
N PRO A 38 0.44 10.73 11.19
CA PRO A 38 0.90 9.99 10.01
C PRO A 38 1.87 8.86 10.36
N ARG A 39 1.88 7.80 9.55
CA ARG A 39 2.76 6.63 9.72
C ARG A 39 3.36 6.23 8.37
N PRO A 40 4.62 5.77 8.33
CA PRO A 40 5.25 5.41 7.07
C PRO A 40 4.52 4.23 6.43
N ALA A 41 4.29 4.33 5.12
CA ALA A 41 3.98 3.21 4.24
C ALA A 41 5.28 2.72 3.58
N ASP A 42 5.34 1.44 3.23
CA ASP A 42 6.46 0.83 2.52
C ASP A 42 6.19 0.78 1.00
N PHE A 43 4.92 0.53 0.63
CA PHE A 43 4.46 0.49 -0.75
C PHE A 43 3.05 1.09 -0.92
N VAL A 44 2.76 1.59 -2.11
CA VAL A 44 1.40 1.98 -2.54
C VAL A 44 1.08 1.21 -3.81
N VAL A 45 -0.10 0.60 -3.87
CA VAL A 45 -0.51 -0.29 -4.96
C VAL A 45 -1.97 -0.04 -5.33
N MET A 46 -2.25 0.11 -6.62
CA MET A 46 -3.58 0.42 -7.16
C MET A 46 -4.05 -0.69 -8.13
N PRO A 47 -4.68 -1.78 -7.62
CA PRO A 47 -5.21 -2.83 -8.47
C PRO A 47 -6.49 -2.41 -9.21
N ASN A 48 -6.69 -2.92 -10.41
CA ASN A 48 -7.85 -2.68 -11.27
C ASN A 48 -8.80 -3.90 -11.34
N THR A 49 -8.34 -5.09 -10.95
CA THR A 49 -9.14 -6.32 -11.02
C THR A 49 -9.16 -7.10 -9.71
N SER A 50 -10.24 -7.85 -9.47
CA SER A 50 -10.31 -8.77 -8.32
C SER A 50 -9.23 -9.86 -8.36
N LYS A 51 -8.64 -10.15 -9.52
CA LYS A 51 -7.53 -11.10 -9.65
C LYS A 51 -6.24 -10.51 -9.09
N GLU A 52 -5.93 -9.27 -9.43
CA GLU A 52 -4.78 -8.53 -8.89
C GLU A 52 -4.88 -8.39 -7.37
N VAL A 53 -6.07 -8.03 -6.85
CA VAL A 53 -6.32 -7.99 -5.40
C VAL A 53 -5.98 -9.33 -4.73
N GLN A 54 -6.46 -10.44 -5.30
CA GLN A 54 -6.16 -11.77 -4.74
C GLN A 54 -4.66 -12.09 -4.75
N ASP A 55 -3.94 -11.68 -5.79
CA ASP A 55 -2.51 -11.96 -5.91
C ASP A 55 -1.69 -11.07 -4.96
N ILE A 56 -2.07 -9.81 -4.77
CA ILE A 56 -1.52 -8.92 -3.72
C ILE A 56 -1.73 -9.53 -2.33
N MET A 57 -2.95 -10.00 -2.02
CA MET A 57 -3.25 -10.62 -0.73
C MET A 57 -2.37 -11.86 -0.47
N LYS A 58 -2.14 -12.69 -1.49
CA LYS A 58 -1.26 -13.87 -1.37
C LYS A 58 0.19 -13.46 -1.14
N LEU A 59 0.68 -12.48 -1.89
CA LEU A 59 2.04 -11.94 -1.75
C LEU A 59 2.25 -11.38 -0.34
N ALA A 60 1.36 -10.51 0.12
CA ALA A 60 1.43 -9.90 1.45
C ALA A 60 1.37 -10.95 2.57
N ASN A 61 0.51 -11.98 2.44
CA ASN A 61 0.46 -13.06 3.43
C ASN A 61 1.74 -13.92 3.43
N ARG A 62 2.36 -14.14 2.27
CA ARG A 62 3.62 -14.89 2.12
C ARG A 62 4.77 -14.13 2.78
N GLU A 63 4.88 -12.83 2.49
CA GLU A 63 5.96 -11.96 2.98
C GLU A 63 5.68 -11.35 4.37
N LYS A 64 4.48 -11.57 4.93
CA LYS A 64 4.03 -11.00 6.21
C LYS A 64 3.99 -9.48 6.22
N VAL A 65 3.61 -8.88 5.09
CA VAL A 65 3.41 -7.44 4.93
C VAL A 65 1.97 -7.09 5.33
N PRO A 66 1.75 -6.11 6.23
CA PRO A 66 0.41 -5.61 6.54
C PRO A 66 -0.26 -4.99 5.31
N ILE A 67 -1.59 -5.02 5.27
CA ILE A 67 -2.37 -4.34 4.23
C ILE A 67 -3.31 -3.34 4.88
N VAL A 68 -3.34 -2.13 4.32
CA VAL A 68 -4.25 -1.06 4.70
C VAL A 68 -5.07 -0.72 3.46
N PRO A 69 -6.34 -1.18 3.38
CA PRO A 69 -7.17 -0.88 2.23
C PRO A 69 -7.56 0.60 2.24
N MET A 70 -7.43 1.25 1.08
CA MET A 70 -7.84 2.64 0.89
C MET A 70 -8.71 2.76 -0.35
N GLY A 71 -9.87 3.42 -0.19
CA GLY A 71 -10.70 3.90 -1.31
C GLY A 71 -10.32 5.32 -1.69
N GLY A 72 -11.25 6.26 -1.53
CA GLY A 72 -11.00 7.69 -1.82
C GLY A 72 -10.15 8.44 -0.77
N GLY A 73 -9.68 7.78 0.29
CA GLY A 73 -8.82 8.41 1.32
C GLY A 73 -9.47 9.50 2.18
N LEU A 74 -10.80 9.67 2.13
CA LEU A 74 -11.53 10.76 2.80
C LEU A 74 -11.93 10.47 4.26
N THR A 75 -11.22 9.56 4.94
CA THR A 75 -11.52 9.28 6.36
C THR A 75 -10.97 10.39 7.24
N LEU A 76 -11.62 10.65 8.38
CA LEU A 76 -11.17 11.68 9.33
C LEU A 76 -10.75 11.09 10.68
N SER A 77 -10.70 9.76 10.77
CA SER A 77 -10.55 9.01 12.03
C SER A 77 -9.38 8.03 12.00
N GLY A 78 -8.47 8.17 11.04
CA GLY A 78 -7.23 7.40 10.96
C GLY A 78 -7.41 5.98 10.41
N LEU A 79 -8.52 5.67 9.74
CA LEU A 79 -8.84 4.30 9.29
C LEU A 79 -7.89 3.79 8.19
N VAL A 80 -7.24 4.71 7.47
CA VAL A 80 -6.33 4.41 6.37
C VAL A 80 -4.87 4.68 6.73
N ILE A 81 -4.57 4.91 8.01
CA ILE A 81 -3.20 5.14 8.49
C ILE A 81 -2.47 3.79 8.58
N PRO A 82 -1.27 3.65 7.99
CA PRO A 82 -0.49 2.41 8.05
C PRO A 82 0.23 2.25 9.38
N VAL A 83 -0.54 1.96 10.44
CA VAL A 83 -0.02 1.88 11.83
C VAL A 83 1.13 0.88 11.98
N LYS A 84 1.17 -0.17 11.14
CA LYS A 84 2.20 -1.22 11.16
C LYS A 84 3.13 -1.20 9.94
N GLY A 85 3.16 -0.10 9.17
CA GLY A 85 3.76 -0.10 7.84
C GLY A 85 2.92 -0.90 6.85
N GLY A 86 3.57 -1.45 5.82
CA GLY A 86 2.93 -2.08 4.67
C GLY A 86 3.03 -1.22 3.42
#